data_AF-A0A930F3Z7-F1
#
_entry.id   AF-A0A930F3Z7-F1
#
_cell.length_a   1.000
_cell.length_b   1.000
_cell.length_c   1.000
_cell.angle_alpha   90.00
_cell.angle_beta   90.00
_cell.angle_gamma   90.00
#
_symmetry.space_group_name_H-M   'P 1'
#
loop_
_entity.id
_entity.type
_entity.pdbx_description
1 polymer ?
#
loop_
_entity_poly.entity_id
_entity_poly.type
_entity_poly.pdbx_seq_one_letter_code
_entity_poly.pdbx_strand_id
1 'polypeptide(L)'
;MKNKDKYSLDKLTFIVTYTAIGTAEIKVSDGLNCIFCRYYNAEEFTPQWTIDFAKWLEKKYYPTILTEKEKSYLSAVIKPYRHSVMGIKKDSIQGYSREWITIEYSDETSKTYGYGIATLPNFKFGTMYKGMEANKLYTLKELEL
;
A
#
# COMPACT_ATOMS: atom_id res chain seq x y z
N MET A 1 -10.02 6.82 -10.80
CA MET A 1 -10.95 6.37 -9.75
C MET A 1 -10.44 6.89 -8.41
N LYS A 2 -11.25 7.70 -7.73
CA LYS A 2 -11.05 8.12 -6.35
C LYS A 2 -11.64 7.07 -5.40
N ASN A 3 -11.33 7.13 -4.11
CA ASN A 3 -11.90 6.21 -3.13
C ASN A 3 -13.44 6.25 -3.12
N LYS A 4 -14.04 7.44 -3.25
CA LYS A 4 -15.50 7.60 -3.36
C LYS A 4 -16.14 6.93 -4.57
N ASP A 5 -15.38 6.74 -5.65
CA ASP A 5 -15.87 6.09 -6.86
C ASP A 5 -15.81 4.55 -6.72
N LYS A 6 -14.94 4.04 -5.82
CA LYS A 6 -14.72 2.61 -5.58
C LYS A 6 -15.70 2.03 -4.56
N TYR A 7 -15.97 2.76 -3.49
CA TYR A 7 -16.74 2.28 -2.35
C TYR A 7 -18.15 2.86 -2.34
N SER A 8 -19.15 2.01 -2.09
CA SER A 8 -20.54 2.43 -1.89
C SER A 8 -20.67 3.05 -0.49
N LEU A 9 -20.77 4.38 -0.41
CA LEU A 9 -20.77 5.10 0.87
C LEU A 9 -21.93 4.69 1.80
N ASP A 10 -23.07 4.34 1.22
CA ASP A 10 -24.27 3.83 1.89
C ASP A 10 -24.08 2.46 2.54
N LYS A 11 -23.03 1.71 2.15
CA LYS A 11 -22.72 0.39 2.70
C LYS A 11 -21.58 0.41 3.71
N LEU A 12 -21.00 1.58 3.98
CA LEU A 12 -19.89 1.70 4.90
C LEU A 12 -20.37 1.62 6.36
N THR A 13 -19.63 0.88 7.16
CA THR A 13 -19.85 0.83 8.62
C THR A 13 -18.84 1.73 9.30
N PHE A 14 -19.33 2.61 10.17
CA PHE A 14 -18.52 3.55 10.96
C PHE A 14 -18.55 3.13 12.42
N ILE A 15 -17.37 2.88 12.99
CA ILE A 15 -17.21 2.53 14.40
C ILE A 15 -16.27 3.54 15.04
N VAL A 16 -16.72 4.10 16.16
CA VAL A 16 -15.91 4.94 17.04
C VAL A 16 -15.70 4.17 18.33
N THR A 17 -14.45 3.94 18.74
CA THR A 17 -14.15 3.38 20.05
C THR A 17 -13.31 4.36 20.87
N TYR A 18 -13.67 4.54 22.13
CA TYR A 18 -12.92 5.37 23.07
C TYR A 18 -12.04 4.48 23.93
N THR A 19 -10.75 4.81 24.02
CA THR A 19 -9.82 4.10 24.90
C THR A 19 -9.69 4.84 26.24
N ALA A 20 -9.27 4.12 27.28
CA ALA A 20 -9.04 4.68 28.62
C ALA A 20 -7.96 5.78 28.66
N ILE A 21 -7.19 5.97 27.57
CA ILE A 21 -6.03 6.86 27.48
C ILE A 21 -6.40 8.17 26.74
N GLY A 22 -7.69 8.52 26.67
CA GLY A 22 -8.15 9.76 26.03
C GLY A 22 -7.97 9.78 24.51
N THR A 23 -7.94 8.60 23.86
CA THR A 23 -7.90 8.50 22.40
C THR A 23 -9.20 7.92 21.85
N ALA A 24 -9.58 8.38 20.66
CA ALA A 24 -10.69 7.85 19.88
C ALA A 24 -10.14 7.14 18.64
N GLU A 25 -10.51 5.88 18.44
CA GLU A 25 -10.26 5.14 17.22
C GLU A 25 -11.47 5.23 16.29
N ILE A 26 -11.22 5.63 15.05
CA ILE A 26 -12.21 5.66 13.99
C ILE A 26 -11.89 4.53 13.01
N LYS A 27 -12.85 3.62 12.84
CA LYS A 27 -12.80 2.54 11.85
C LYS A 27 -13.96 2.69 10.87
N VAL A 28 -13.64 2.87 9.60
CA VAL A 28 -14.59 2.77 8.49
C VAL A 28 -14.28 1.50 7.72
N SER A 29 -15.30 0.67 7.51
CA SER A 29 -15.15 -0.65 6.88
C SER A 29 -16.15 -0.85 5.74
N ASP A 30 -15.76 -1.62 4.72
CA ASP A 30 -16.60 -2.00 3.57
C ASP A 30 -17.37 -3.32 3.78
N GLY A 31 -17.44 -3.78 5.02
CA GLY A 31 -18.03 -5.06 5.43
C GLY A 31 -17.02 -6.20 5.60
N LEU A 32 -15.84 -6.12 4.96
CA LEU A 32 -14.79 -7.13 5.08
C LEU A 32 -13.49 -6.55 5.66
N ASN A 33 -13.07 -5.39 5.17
CA ASN A 33 -11.80 -4.77 5.53
C ASN A 33 -12.00 -3.37 6.11
N CYS A 34 -11.11 -2.98 7.02
CA CYS A 34 -10.99 -1.57 7.39
C CYS A 34 -10.36 -0.80 6.23
N ILE A 35 -11.09 0.17 5.68
CA ILE A 35 -10.64 1.00 4.55
C ILE A 35 -10.14 2.38 5.02
N PHE A 36 -10.51 2.78 6.24
CA PHE A 36 -10.00 3.97 6.91
C PHE A 36 -9.94 3.70 8.42
N CYS A 37 -8.74 3.52 8.96
CA CYS A 37 -8.47 3.26 10.37
C CYS A 37 -7.52 4.34 10.88
N ARG A 38 -7.96 5.17 11.84
CA ARG A 38 -7.13 6.23 12.43
C ARG A 38 -7.42 6.43 13.91
N TYR A 39 -6.39 6.84 14.63
CA TYR A 39 -6.48 7.27 16.02
C TYR A 39 -6.43 8.79 16.10
N TYR A 40 -7.23 9.34 17.00
CA TYR A 40 -7.32 10.76 17.29
C TYR A 40 -7.25 10.98 18.79
N ASN A 41 -6.85 12.18 19.20
CA ASN A 41 -7.12 12.64 20.56
C ASN A 41 -8.64 12.80 20.72
N ALA A 42 -9.20 12.24 21.80
CA ALA A 42 -10.65 12.25 22.05
C ALA A 42 -11.23 13.67 22.23
N GLU A 43 -10.42 14.66 22.58
CA GLU A 43 -10.87 16.06 22.75
C GLU A 43 -11.06 16.78 21.40
N GLU A 44 -10.32 16.39 20.37
CA GLU A 44 -10.26 17.10 19.09
C GLU A 44 -10.80 16.28 17.91
N PHE A 45 -11.24 15.03 18.14
CA PHE A 45 -11.50 14.11 17.04
C PHE A 45 -12.69 14.55 16.15
N THR A 46 -13.75 15.12 16.73
CA THR A 46 -15.08 15.16 16.09
C THR A 46 -15.27 16.15 14.94
N PRO A 47 -14.40 17.15 14.70
CA PRO A 47 -14.29 17.70 13.34
C PRO A 47 -13.11 17.11 12.56
N GLN A 48 -12.04 16.66 13.21
CA GLN A 48 -10.82 16.27 12.51
C GLN A 48 -10.99 14.98 11.70
N TRP A 49 -11.65 13.97 12.25
CA TRP A 49 -11.78 12.67 11.57
C TRP A 49 -12.68 12.76 10.33
N THR A 50 -13.73 13.59 10.37
CA THR A 50 -14.63 13.79 9.22
C THR A 50 -13.93 14.52 8.09
N ILE A 51 -13.10 15.52 8.41
CA ILE A 51 -12.25 16.22 7.43
C ILE A 51 -11.26 15.25 6.78
N ASP A 52 -10.58 14.43 7.59
CA ASP A 52 -9.62 13.46 7.08
C ASP A 52 -10.28 12.38 6.22
N PHE A 53 -11.46 11.92 6.62
CA PHE A 53 -12.25 10.97 5.84
C PHE A 53 -12.70 11.58 4.51
N ALA A 54 -13.18 12.82 4.50
CA ALA A 54 -13.54 13.53 3.26
C ALA A 54 -12.33 13.71 2.33
N LYS A 55 -11.17 14.06 2.87
CA LYS A 55 -9.91 14.12 2.09
C LYS A 55 -9.52 12.74 1.54
N TRP A 56 -9.70 11.68 2.32
CA TRP A 56 -9.44 10.31 1.89
C TRP A 56 -10.37 9.90 0.74
N LEU A 57 -11.65 10.27 0.79
CA LEU A 57 -12.62 10.00 -0.29
C LEU A 57 -12.19 10.60 -1.63
N GLU A 58 -11.56 11.78 -1.60
CA GLU A 58 -11.06 12.46 -2.79
C GLU A 58 -9.68 11.97 -3.27
N LYS A 59 -8.96 11.21 -2.44
CA LYS A 59 -7.66 10.61 -2.82
C LYS A 59 -7.89 9.60 -3.96
N LYS A 60 -6.94 9.55 -4.89
CA LYS A 60 -6.89 8.49 -5.92
C LYS A 60 -6.90 7.13 -5.23
N TYR A 61 -7.83 6.26 -5.63
CA TYR A 61 -7.90 4.90 -5.10
C TYR A 61 -6.69 4.11 -5.61
N TYR A 62 -5.95 3.59 -4.66
CA TYR A 62 -4.98 2.54 -4.88
C TYR A 62 -5.54 1.33 -4.15
N PRO A 63 -5.76 0.19 -4.82
CA PRO A 63 -6.02 -1.05 -4.10
C PRO A 63 -4.91 -1.23 -3.07
N THR A 64 -5.24 -1.73 -1.88
CA THR A 64 -4.22 -2.13 -0.91
C THR A 64 -3.45 -3.32 -1.52
N ILE A 65 -2.44 -3.02 -2.33
CA ILE A 65 -1.68 -3.99 -3.13
C ILE A 65 -0.73 -4.78 -2.21
N LEU A 66 -0.18 -4.10 -1.21
CA LEU A 66 0.71 -4.66 -0.20
C LEU A 66 0.02 -4.65 1.16
N THR A 67 0.22 -5.72 1.93
CA THR A 67 -0.05 -5.70 3.37
C THR A 67 0.95 -4.79 4.10
N GLU A 68 0.62 -4.31 5.30
CA GLU A 68 1.53 -3.48 6.10
C GLU A 68 2.90 -4.14 6.34
N LYS A 69 2.92 -5.47 6.51
CA LYS A 69 4.17 -6.23 6.69
C LYS A 69 5.02 -6.24 5.42
N GLU A 70 4.40 -6.46 4.26
CA GLU A 70 5.08 -6.43 2.96
C GLU A 70 5.59 -5.03 2.63
N LYS A 71 4.78 -4.01 2.94
CA LYS A 71 5.13 -2.60 2.79
C LYS A 71 6.35 -2.25 3.63
N SER A 72 6.32 -2.57 4.93
CA SER A 72 7.43 -2.36 5.85
C SER A 72 8.72 -3.03 5.37
N TYR A 73 8.63 -4.29 4.91
CA TYR A 73 9.76 -5.02 4.37
C TYR A 73 10.33 -4.37 3.11
N LEU A 74 9.51 -4.10 2.09
CA LEU A 74 9.99 -3.49 0.84
C LEU A 74 10.53 -2.08 1.06
N SER A 75 9.88 -1.26 1.90
CA SER A 75 10.38 0.07 2.28
C SER A 75 11.77 -0.01 2.92
N ALA A 76 12.01 -1.00 3.79
CA ALA A 76 13.32 -1.20 4.42
C ALA A 76 14.38 -1.64 3.40
N VAL A 77 14.04 -2.57 2.50
CA VAL A 77 14.93 -3.08 1.44
C VAL A 77 15.39 -1.94 0.54
N ILE A 78 14.46 -1.12 0.03
CA ILE A 78 14.80 -0.06 -0.93
C ILE A 78 15.35 1.21 -0.29
N LYS A 79 15.23 1.38 1.04
CA LYS A 79 15.57 2.63 1.74
C LYS A 79 16.92 3.23 1.32
N PRO A 80 18.03 2.48 1.20
CA PRO A 80 19.33 3.06 0.88
C PRO A 80 19.42 3.64 -0.54
N TYR A 81 18.59 3.17 -1.47
CA TYR A 81 18.66 3.50 -2.91
C TYR A 81 17.29 3.90 -3.47
N ARG A 82 16.37 4.33 -2.60
CA ARG A 82 14.96 4.63 -2.96
C ARG A 82 14.85 5.64 -4.10
N HIS A 83 15.80 6.58 -4.21
CA HIS A 83 15.84 7.59 -5.26
C HIS A 83 16.14 7.01 -6.65
N SER A 84 16.85 5.88 -6.71
CA SER A 84 17.17 5.19 -7.97
C SER A 84 16.10 4.17 -8.38
N VAL A 85 15.16 3.82 -7.50
CA VAL A 85 14.15 2.79 -7.79
C VAL A 85 13.07 3.32 -8.72
N MET A 86 12.94 2.70 -9.87
CA MET A 86 11.92 3.00 -10.87
C MET A 86 10.61 2.28 -10.57
N GLY A 87 10.70 1.02 -10.12
CA GLY A 87 9.53 0.22 -9.84
C GLY A 87 9.85 -1.14 -9.24
N ILE A 88 8.78 -1.81 -8.82
CA ILE A 88 8.83 -3.14 -8.21
C ILE A 88 7.79 -4.03 -8.88
N LYS A 89 8.17 -5.26 -9.19
CA LYS A 89 7.33 -6.25 -9.85
C LYS A 89 7.34 -7.56 -9.05
N LYS A 90 6.21 -8.24 -9.02
CA LYS A 90 6.12 -9.64 -8.58
C LYS A 90 6.21 -10.54 -9.81
N ASP A 91 7.32 -11.23 -9.99
CA ASP A 91 7.49 -12.15 -11.12
C ASP A 91 6.90 -13.52 -10.77
N SER A 92 6.26 -14.11 -11.78
CA SER A 92 5.65 -15.43 -11.70
C SER A 92 5.68 -16.07 -13.08
N ILE A 93 6.15 -17.31 -13.16
CA ILE A 93 6.20 -18.08 -14.40
C ILE A 93 5.12 -19.16 -14.34
N GLN A 94 4.32 -19.28 -15.41
CA GLN A 94 3.29 -20.30 -15.50
C GLN A 94 3.91 -21.70 -15.35
N GLY A 95 3.35 -22.51 -14.45
CA GLY A 95 3.86 -23.85 -14.14
C GLY A 95 5.01 -23.89 -13.13
N TYR A 96 5.52 -22.73 -12.68
CA TYR A 96 6.56 -22.66 -11.65
C TYR A 96 5.95 -22.49 -10.25
N SER A 97 6.48 -23.22 -9.27
CA SER A 97 5.92 -23.25 -7.90
C SER A 97 6.40 -22.10 -7.00
N ARG A 98 7.15 -21.16 -7.56
CA ARG A 98 7.78 -20.05 -6.86
C ARG A 98 7.52 -18.72 -7.56
N GLU A 99 7.54 -17.67 -6.76
CA GLU A 99 7.43 -16.27 -7.18
C GLU A 99 8.56 -15.48 -6.53
N TRP A 100 8.88 -14.30 -7.07
CA TRP A 100 9.88 -13.40 -6.48
C TRP A 100 9.54 -11.94 -6.72
N ILE A 101 10.24 -11.08 -5.99
CA ILE A 101 10.17 -9.64 -6.20
C ILE A 101 11.40 -9.19 -6.99
N THR A 102 11.15 -8.41 -8.03
CA THR A 102 12.13 -7.72 -8.84
C THR A 102 12.03 -6.23 -8.57
N ILE A 103 13.17 -5.59 -8.31
CA ILE A 103 13.31 -4.15 -8.15
C ILE A 103 14.08 -3.64 -9.37
N GLU A 104 13.42 -2.78 -10.16
CA GLU A 104 14.04 -2.10 -11.29
C GLU A 104 14.55 -0.74 -10.83
N TYR A 105 15.80 -0.43 -11.16
CA TYR A 105 16.44 0.82 -10.77
C TYR A 105 17.19 1.45 -11.95
N SER A 106 17.32 2.77 -11.92
CA SER A 106 18.17 3.52 -12.84
C SER A 106 19.07 4.47 -12.06
N ASP A 107 20.34 4.53 -12.48
CA ASP A 107 21.23 5.61 -12.08
C ASP A 107 20.85 6.90 -12.84
N GLU A 108 20.51 7.97 -12.12
CA GLU A 108 20.22 9.29 -12.71
C GLU A 108 21.46 9.91 -13.38
N THR A 109 22.67 9.48 -12.97
CA THR A 109 23.94 10.07 -13.43
C THR A 109 24.50 9.45 -14.70
N SER A 110 24.05 8.24 -15.08
CA SER A 110 24.52 7.51 -16.27
C SER A 110 23.40 7.32 -17.29
N LYS A 111 23.21 8.32 -18.18
CA LYS A 111 22.23 8.28 -19.29
C LYS A 111 22.52 7.23 -20.37
N THR A 112 23.55 6.40 -20.20
CA THR A 112 24.01 5.43 -21.21
C THR A 112 23.99 3.99 -20.70
N TYR A 113 24.12 3.75 -19.38
CA TYR A 113 24.19 2.40 -18.80
C TYR A 113 23.49 2.28 -17.43
N GLY A 114 22.43 3.06 -17.20
CA GLY A 114 21.85 3.23 -15.86
C GLY A 114 20.90 2.14 -15.38
N TYR A 115 20.34 1.30 -16.26
CA TYR A 115 19.27 0.36 -15.87
C TYR A 115 19.81 -0.94 -15.27
N GLY A 116 19.29 -1.31 -14.10
CA GLY A 116 19.60 -2.55 -13.43
C GLY A 116 18.39 -3.21 -12.78
N ILE A 117 18.55 -4.49 -12.47
CA ILE A 117 17.53 -5.33 -11.85
C ILE A 117 18.14 -6.02 -10.64
N ALA A 118 17.49 -5.88 -9.48
CA ALA A 118 17.77 -6.68 -8.30
C ALA A 118 16.60 -7.65 -8.05
N THR A 119 16.91 -8.92 -7.82
CA THR A 119 15.91 -9.94 -7.49
C THR A 119 16.05 -10.36 -6.02
N LEU A 120 14.93 -10.38 -5.30
CA LEU A 120 14.87 -10.89 -3.94
C LEU A 120 14.68 -12.42 -3.93
N PRO A 121 15.00 -13.10 -2.82
CA PRO A 121 14.82 -14.55 -2.73
C PRO A 121 13.40 -15.02 -3.05
N ASN A 122 13.32 -16.17 -3.74
CA ASN A 122 12.06 -16.80 -4.14
C ASN A 122 11.20 -17.23 -2.94
N PHE A 123 9.88 -17.08 -3.04
CA PHE A 123 8.89 -17.57 -2.08
C PHE A 123 7.88 -18.49 -2.76
N LYS A 124 7.08 -19.22 -1.96
CA LYS A 124 6.08 -20.17 -2.47
C LYS A 124 4.96 -19.43 -3.21
N PHE A 125 4.55 -19.94 -4.36
CA PHE A 125 3.47 -19.37 -5.16
C PHE A 125 2.21 -19.10 -4.33
N GLY A 126 1.63 -17.91 -4.49
CA GLY A 126 0.35 -17.53 -3.87
C GLY A 126 0.40 -17.30 -2.37
N THR A 127 1.58 -17.14 -1.77
CA THR A 127 1.74 -16.94 -0.31
C THR A 127 1.99 -15.49 0.11
N MET A 128 2.79 -14.74 -0.65
CA MET A 128 3.15 -13.34 -0.37
C MET A 128 2.80 -12.46 -1.56
N TYR A 129 2.64 -11.17 -1.30
CA TYR A 129 2.37 -10.12 -2.29
C TYR A 129 1.13 -10.42 -3.14
N LYS A 130 0.08 -10.96 -2.50
CA LYS A 130 -1.12 -11.47 -3.18
C LYS A 130 -1.92 -10.38 -3.90
N GLY A 131 -1.83 -9.14 -3.42
CA GLY A 131 -2.47 -7.99 -4.06
C GLY A 131 -1.73 -7.46 -5.29
N MET A 132 -0.50 -7.95 -5.55
CA MET A 132 0.24 -7.63 -6.77
C MET A 132 -0.19 -8.56 -7.91
N GLU A 133 -0.51 -7.95 -9.05
CA GLU A 133 -0.67 -8.64 -10.33
C GLU A 133 0.69 -9.20 -10.78
N ALA A 134 0.70 -10.47 -11.20
CA ALA A 134 1.92 -11.13 -11.64
C ALA A 134 2.48 -10.42 -12.89
N ASN A 135 3.80 -10.24 -12.90
CA ASN A 135 4.59 -9.65 -13.96
C ASN A 135 4.27 -8.17 -14.30
N LYS A 136 3.46 -7.49 -13.49
CA LYS A 136 3.20 -6.05 -13.61
C LYS A 136 4.24 -5.24 -12.83
N LEU A 137 4.82 -4.24 -13.50
CA LEU A 137 5.70 -3.27 -12.85
C LEU A 137 4.86 -2.19 -12.17
N TYR A 138 5.06 -2.01 -10.86
CA TYR A 138 4.41 -0.97 -10.06
C TYR A 138 5.38 0.12 -9.69
N THR A 139 4.93 1.37 -9.74
CA THR A 139 5.66 2.51 -9.18
C THR A 139 5.62 2.49 -7.65
N LEU A 140 6.60 3.13 -6.99
CA LEU A 140 6.58 3.28 -5.53
C LEU A 140 5.30 3.97 -5.03
N LYS A 141 4.78 4.93 -5.80
CA LYS A 141 3.53 5.63 -5.50
C LYS A 141 2.31 4.70 -5.50
N GLU A 142 2.25 3.75 -6.43
CA GLU A 142 1.15 2.77 -6.47
C GLU A 142 1.21 1.76 -5.33
N LEU A 143 2.43 1.41 -4.89
CA LEU A 143 2.66 0.54 -3.74
C LEU A 143 2.64 1.28 -2.39
N GLU A 144 2.47 2.60 -2.42
CA GLU A 144 2.59 3.50 -1.27
C GLU A 144 3.92 3.37 -0.49
N LEU A 145 5.02 3.02 -1.16
CA LEU A 145 6.39 2.88 -0.62
C LEU A 145 7.20 4.18 -0.72
#